data_AF-A0AAW2R3E1-F1
#
_entry.id   AF-A0AAW2R3E1-F1
#
_cell.length_a   1.000
_cell.length_b   1.000
_cell.length_c   1.000
_cell.angle_alpha   90.00
_cell.angle_beta   90.00
_cell.angle_gamma   90.00
#
_symmetry.space_group_name_H-M   'P 1'
#
loop_
_entity.id
_entity.type
_entity.pdbx_description
1 polymer ?
#
loop_
_entity_poly.entity_id
_entity_poly.type
_entity_poly.pdbx_seq_one_letter_code
_entity_poly.pdbx_strand_id
1 'polypeptide(L)'
;MRKTEFYKLHVLNRIEELETDVRDSIMLSILQELPQLCVEDASFREILRNLEFLPTISGTLKSPAKLYDPRNEELYALLEDSDSFPSGTFSKSGVLDMLQGLGLKTTVSVDAVIQCARHVEHLMHENQEKAHSRKGTSFISGSECIKVAT
;
A
#
# COMPACT_ATOMS: atom_id res chain seq x y z
N MET A 1 4.98 -24.48 -27.81
CA MET A 1 5.24 -23.88 -26.48
C MET A 1 3.92 -23.37 -25.95
N ARG A 2 3.65 -23.62 -24.67
CA ARG A 2 2.43 -23.15 -23.99
C ARG A 2 2.42 -21.63 -23.86
N LYS A 3 1.26 -20.98 -23.87
CA LYS A 3 1.18 -19.51 -23.81
C LYS A 3 1.63 -19.01 -22.44
N THR A 4 1.27 -19.74 -21.39
CA THR A 4 1.72 -19.48 -20.01
C THR A 4 3.24 -19.60 -19.87
N GLU A 5 3.85 -20.60 -20.52
CA GLU A 5 5.30 -20.82 -20.53
C GLU A 5 6.04 -19.71 -21.29
N PHE A 6 5.48 -19.26 -22.42
CA PHE A 6 6.01 -18.11 -23.16
C PHE A 6 6.07 -16.86 -22.27
N TYR A 7 4.95 -16.50 -21.63
CA TYR A 7 4.90 -15.32 -20.77
C TYR A 7 5.86 -15.42 -19.60
N LYS A 8 5.89 -16.56 -18.91
CA LYS A 8 6.80 -16.77 -17.77
C LYS A 8 8.26 -16.55 -18.18
N LEU A 9 8.69 -17.18 -19.28
CA LEU A 9 10.09 -17.15 -19.70
C LEU A 9 10.52 -15.82 -20.32
N HIS A 10 9.66 -15.18 -21.12
CA HIS A 10 10.05 -14.06 -21.98
C HIS A 10 9.52 -12.71 -21.51
N VAL A 11 8.45 -12.68 -20.71
CA VAL A 11 7.82 -11.44 -20.25
C VAL A 11 8.01 -11.24 -18.76
N LEU A 12 7.48 -12.14 -17.93
CA LEU A 12 7.42 -11.94 -16.48
C LEU A 12 8.82 -11.84 -15.85
N ASN A 13 9.78 -12.64 -16.35
CA ASN A 13 11.17 -12.62 -15.87
C ASN A 13 11.94 -11.32 -16.16
N ARG A 14 11.47 -10.50 -17.11
CA ARG A 14 12.19 -9.30 -17.56
C ARG A 14 11.31 -8.06 -17.48
N ILE A 15 10.27 -8.10 -16.65
CA ILE A 15 9.19 -7.11 -16.71
C ILE A 15 9.65 -5.70 -16.34
N GLU A 16 10.66 -5.59 -15.47
CA GLU A 16 11.31 -4.34 -15.08
C GLU A 16 12.22 -3.78 -16.19
N GLU A 17 12.71 -4.63 -17.08
CA GLU A 17 13.57 -4.26 -18.22
C GLU A 17 12.75 -3.77 -19.43
N LEU A 18 11.44 -4.01 -19.44
CA LEU A 18 10.55 -3.61 -20.51
C LEU A 18 10.23 -2.11 -20.43
N GLU A 19 10.18 -1.46 -21.59
CA GLU A 19 9.69 -0.09 -21.71
C GLU A 19 8.26 0.02 -21.18
N THR A 20 7.96 1.10 -20.45
CA THR A 20 6.69 1.32 -19.75
C THR A 20 5.46 1.04 -20.62
N ASP A 21 5.39 1.64 -21.81
CA ASP A 21 4.22 1.49 -22.68
C ASP A 21 4.05 0.06 -23.20
N VAL A 22 5.17 -0.61 -23.50
CA VAL A 22 5.21 -2.00 -23.97
C VAL A 22 4.80 -2.94 -22.83
N ARG A 23 5.38 -2.77 -21.64
CA ARG A 23 5.04 -3.52 -20.43
C ARG A 23 3.56 -3.42 -20.12
N ASP A 24 3.04 -2.20 -20.06
CA ASP A 24 1.67 -1.94 -19.66
C ASP A 24 0.69 -2.54 -20.67
N SER A 25 0.96 -2.40 -21.98
CA SER A 25 0.17 -3.01 -23.06
C SER A 25 0.15 -4.55 -22.99
N ILE A 26 1.30 -5.18 -22.77
CA ILE A 26 1.40 -6.63 -22.62
C ILE A 26 0.67 -7.10 -21.36
N MET A 27 0.84 -6.40 -20.23
CA MET A 27 0.19 -6.77 -18.97
C MET A 27 -1.33 -6.61 -19.04
N LEU A 28 -1.84 -5.59 -19.72
CA LEU A 28 -3.27 -5.46 -19.97
C LEU A 28 -3.81 -6.63 -20.81
N SER A 29 -3.07 -7.04 -21.84
CA SER A 29 -3.43 -8.21 -22.65
C SER A 29 -3.43 -9.49 -21.80
N ILE A 30 -2.43 -9.67 -20.93
CA ILE A 30 -2.36 -10.80 -20.01
C ILE A 30 -3.54 -10.80 -19.02
N LEU A 31 -3.93 -9.64 -18.48
CA LEU A 31 -5.07 -9.52 -17.58
C LEU A 31 -6.39 -9.87 -18.28
N GLN A 32 -6.56 -9.45 -19.53
CA GLN A 32 -7.75 -9.78 -20.33
C GLN A 32 -7.85 -11.29 -20.63
N GLU A 33 -6.71 -11.95 -20.85
CA GLU A 33 -6.64 -13.39 -21.14
C GLU A 33 -6.44 -14.26 -19.88
N LEU A 34 -6.46 -13.65 -18.70
CA LEU A 34 -6.17 -14.31 -17.44
C LEU A 34 -7.01 -15.56 -17.19
N PRO A 35 -8.34 -15.59 -17.46
CA PRO A 35 -9.14 -16.80 -17.26
C PRO A 35 -8.63 -17.98 -18.09
N GLN A 36 -8.24 -17.76 -19.35
CA GLN A 36 -7.73 -18.81 -20.23
C GLN A 36 -6.35 -19.28 -19.78
N LEU A 37 -5.48 -18.34 -19.39
CA LEU A 37 -4.14 -18.65 -18.88
C LEU A 37 -4.21 -19.46 -17.56
N CYS A 38 -5.20 -19.21 -16.71
CA CYS A 38 -5.41 -19.98 -15.48
C CYS A 38 -5.91 -21.41 -15.74
N VAL A 39 -6.66 -21.64 -16.82
CA VAL A 39 -7.07 -23.00 -17.24
C VAL A 39 -5.86 -23.80 -17.72
N GLU A 40 -4.92 -23.14 -18.41
CA GLU A 40 -3.68 -23.76 -18.88
C GLU A 40 -2.67 -23.98 -17.73
N ASP A 41 -2.60 -23.04 -16.78
CA ASP A 41 -1.74 -23.12 -15.60
C ASP A 41 -2.34 -22.35 -14.41
N ALA A 42 -2.86 -23.09 -13.42
CA ALA A 42 -3.47 -22.51 -12.23
C ALA A 42 -2.49 -21.69 -11.37
N SER A 43 -1.17 -21.95 -11.46
CA SER A 43 -0.15 -21.17 -10.73
C SER A 43 0.01 -19.75 -11.29
N PHE A 44 -0.45 -19.51 -12.52
CA PHE A 44 -0.27 -18.24 -13.20
C PHE A 44 -0.92 -17.07 -12.43
N ARG A 45 -2.08 -17.32 -11.82
CA ARG A 45 -2.76 -16.33 -10.97
C ARG A 45 -1.91 -15.93 -9.77
N GLU A 46 -1.31 -16.90 -9.09
CA GLU A 46 -0.48 -16.65 -7.91
C GLU A 46 0.83 -15.93 -8.27
N ILE A 47 1.38 -16.21 -9.45
CA ILE A 47 2.53 -15.47 -9.97
C ILE A 47 2.16 -14.00 -10.18
N LEU A 48 1.07 -13.70 -10.90
CA LEU A 48 0.66 -12.33 -11.16
C LEU A 48 0.26 -11.57 -9.89
N ARG A 49 -0.32 -12.25 -8.90
CA ARG A 49 -0.64 -11.68 -7.59
C ARG A 49 0.59 -11.06 -6.91
N ASN A 50 1.75 -11.69 -7.06
CA ASN A 50 2.98 -11.33 -6.36
C ASN A 50 3.98 -10.57 -7.26
N LEU A 51 3.79 -10.58 -8.58
CA LEU A 51 4.64 -9.90 -9.54
C LEU A 51 4.50 -8.38 -9.45
N GLU A 52 5.62 -7.66 -9.45
CA GLU A 52 5.66 -6.20 -9.42
C GLU A 52 5.59 -5.65 -10.85
N PHE A 53 4.40 -5.28 -11.30
CA PHE A 53 4.17 -4.75 -12.65
C PHE A 53 3.24 -3.54 -12.68
N LEU A 54 2.60 -3.20 -11.56
CA LEU A 54 1.66 -2.10 -11.50
C LEU A 54 2.41 -0.80 -11.16
N PRO A 55 2.36 0.22 -12.01
CA PRO A 55 2.95 1.52 -11.71
C PRO A 55 2.17 2.21 -10.59
N THR A 56 2.90 2.95 -9.76
CA THR A 56 2.35 3.86 -8.73
C THR A 56 2.51 5.32 -9.16
N ILE A 57 2.11 6.27 -8.32
CA ILE A 57 2.24 7.71 -8.62
C ILE A 57 3.70 8.17 -8.68
N SER A 58 4.60 7.56 -7.89
CA SER A 58 6.05 7.83 -7.97
C SER A 58 6.75 7.15 -9.16
N GLY A 59 6.05 6.29 -9.91
CA GLY A 59 6.62 5.50 -10.99
C GLY A 59 7.26 4.17 -10.54
N THR A 60 7.22 3.83 -9.25
CA THR A 60 7.65 2.50 -8.79
C THR A 60 6.67 1.42 -9.23
N LEU A 61 7.17 0.18 -9.39
CA LEU A 61 6.34 -0.99 -9.66
C LEU A 61 6.00 -1.71 -8.37
N LYS A 62 4.74 -2.12 -8.23
CA LYS A 62 4.25 -2.92 -7.11
C LYS A 62 3.36 -4.06 -7.59
N SER A 63 3.16 -5.02 -6.70
CA SER A 63 2.28 -6.16 -6.98
C SER A 63 0.82 -5.85 -6.64
N PRO A 64 -0.14 -6.49 -7.31
CA PRO A 64 -1.56 -6.35 -6.99
C PRO A 64 -1.85 -6.58 -5.50
N ALA A 65 -1.22 -7.58 -4.89
CA ALA A 65 -1.39 -7.91 -3.46
C ALA A 65 -0.94 -6.80 -2.49
N LYS A 66 -0.10 -5.86 -2.94
CA LYS A 66 0.44 -4.77 -2.10
C LYS A 66 -0.36 -3.47 -2.23
N LEU A 67 -1.22 -3.33 -3.23
CA LEU A 67 -1.95 -2.10 -3.53
C LEU A 67 -3.41 -2.15 -3.06
N TYR A 68 -3.99 -0.98 -2.87
CA TYR A 68 -5.40 -0.78 -2.55
C TYR A 68 -6.22 -0.37 -3.78
N ASP A 69 -7.52 -0.63 -3.72
CA ASP A 69 -8.47 -0.17 -4.74
C ASP A 69 -8.77 1.32 -4.55
N PRO A 70 -8.45 2.19 -5.54
CA PRO A 70 -8.66 3.64 -5.43
C PRO A 70 -10.14 4.04 -5.41
N ARG A 71 -11.07 3.11 -5.73
CA ARG A 71 -12.52 3.35 -5.61
C ARG A 71 -13.00 3.40 -4.16
N ASN A 72 -12.16 2.99 -3.22
CA ASN A 72 -12.42 3.18 -1.80
C ASN A 72 -12.06 4.63 -1.42
N GLU A 73 -13.06 5.51 -1.46
CA GLU A 73 -12.90 6.95 -1.23
C GLU A 73 -12.24 7.27 0.12
N GLU A 74 -12.58 6.52 1.18
CA GLU A 74 -12.01 6.73 2.51
C GLU A 74 -10.51 6.41 2.54
N LEU A 75 -10.11 5.27 1.98
CA LEU A 75 -8.69 4.89 1.90
C LEU A 75 -7.92 5.82 0.97
N TYR A 76 -8.53 6.19 -0.15
CA TYR A 76 -7.92 7.08 -1.13
C TYR A 76 -7.63 8.45 -0.50
N ALA A 77 -8.60 9.06 0.17
CA ALA A 77 -8.42 10.35 0.85
C ALA A 77 -7.31 10.34 1.91
N LEU A 78 -7.00 9.18 2.51
CA LEU A 78 -5.94 9.04 3.52
C LEU A 78 -4.55 8.80 2.92
N LEU A 79 -4.47 8.24 1.71
CA LEU A 79 -3.24 7.67 1.16
C LEU A 79 -2.94 8.12 -0.28
N GLU A 80 -3.69 9.07 -0.86
CA GLU A 80 -3.59 9.47 -2.27
C GLU A 80 -2.19 9.91 -2.70
N ASP A 81 -1.45 10.56 -1.79
CA ASP A 81 -0.07 11.03 -2.03
C ASP A 81 0.99 9.93 -1.84
N SER A 82 0.57 8.68 -1.61
CA SER A 82 1.47 7.55 -1.38
C SER A 82 1.44 6.54 -2.52
N ASP A 83 2.47 5.71 -2.60
CA ASP A 83 2.57 4.59 -3.56
C ASP A 83 1.68 3.40 -3.18
N SER A 84 0.44 3.67 -2.76
CA SER A 84 -0.51 2.69 -2.25
C SER A 84 -1.57 2.29 -3.27
N PHE A 85 -1.64 2.98 -4.42
CA PHE A 85 -2.64 2.76 -5.46
C PHE A 85 -2.00 2.53 -6.84
N PRO A 86 -2.66 1.75 -7.72
CA PRO A 86 -2.28 1.64 -9.11
C PRO A 86 -2.53 2.96 -9.87
N SER A 87 -1.62 3.30 -10.77
CA SER A 87 -1.68 4.53 -11.58
C SER A 87 -1.85 4.24 -13.07
N GLY A 88 -2.00 5.30 -13.88
CA GLY A 88 -2.06 5.21 -15.33
C GLY A 88 -3.26 4.41 -15.85
N THR A 89 -3.04 3.49 -16.78
CA THR A 89 -4.13 2.69 -17.36
C THR A 89 -4.73 1.67 -16.37
N PHE A 90 -3.99 1.31 -15.31
CA PHE A 90 -4.42 0.33 -14.33
C PHE A 90 -5.41 0.88 -13.28
N SER A 91 -5.64 2.20 -13.24
CA SER A 91 -6.65 2.82 -12.38
C SER A 91 -8.06 2.82 -13.00
N LYS A 92 -8.21 2.35 -14.24
CA LYS A 92 -9.53 2.26 -14.91
C LYS A 92 -10.38 1.17 -14.26
N SER A 93 -11.67 1.45 -14.02
CA SER A 93 -12.59 0.53 -13.32
C SER A 93 -12.56 -0.91 -13.85
N GLY A 94 -12.61 -1.09 -15.18
CA GLY A 94 -12.60 -2.44 -15.76
C GLY A 94 -11.28 -3.20 -15.53
N VAL A 95 -10.16 -2.50 -15.35
CA VAL A 95 -8.88 -3.12 -14.98
C VAL A 95 -8.82 -3.42 -13.49
N LEU A 96 -9.33 -2.51 -12.65
CA LEU A 96 -9.43 -2.71 -11.21
C LEU A 96 -10.25 -3.97 -10.88
N ASP A 97 -11.34 -4.24 -11.59
CA ASP A 97 -12.14 -5.46 -11.42
C ASP A 97 -11.33 -6.73 -11.66
N MET A 98 -10.43 -6.72 -12.65
CA MET A 98 -9.50 -7.84 -12.90
C MET A 98 -8.44 -7.95 -11.80
N LEU A 99 -7.90 -6.81 -11.34
CA LEU A 99 -6.88 -6.76 -10.30
C LEU A 99 -7.41 -7.20 -8.92
N GLN A 100 -8.70 -7.00 -8.63
CA GLN A 100 -9.34 -7.56 -7.43
C GLN A 100 -9.21 -9.09 -7.39
N GLY A 101 -9.41 -9.76 -8.53
CA GLY A 101 -9.19 -11.21 -8.66
C GLY A 101 -7.73 -11.66 -8.43
N LEU A 102 -6.78 -10.72 -8.49
CA LEU A 102 -5.36 -10.93 -8.22
C LEU A 102 -4.94 -10.49 -6.81
N GLY A 103 -5.86 -10.02 -5.97
CA GLY A 103 -5.58 -9.68 -4.58
C GLY A 103 -5.42 -8.18 -4.30
N LEU A 104 -5.87 -7.31 -5.21
CA LEU A 104 -6.02 -5.87 -4.92
C LEU A 104 -6.90 -5.68 -3.68
N LYS A 105 -6.42 -4.92 -2.70
CA LYS A 105 -7.10 -4.76 -1.41
C LYS A 105 -8.26 -3.79 -1.55
N THR A 106 -9.49 -4.28 -1.39
CA THR A 106 -10.72 -3.47 -1.46
C THR A 106 -11.15 -2.91 -0.10
N THR A 107 -10.73 -3.57 0.98
CA THR A 107 -11.01 -3.18 2.36
C THR A 107 -9.73 -3.23 3.18
N VAL A 108 -9.60 -2.34 4.17
CA VAL A 108 -8.64 -2.54 5.26
C VAL A 108 -9.06 -3.80 5.99
N SER A 109 -8.25 -4.86 5.96
CA SER A 109 -8.53 -6.03 6.78
C SER A 109 -8.55 -5.61 8.25
N VAL A 110 -9.39 -6.24 9.06
CA VAL A 110 -9.42 -6.00 10.52
C VAL A 110 -8.02 -6.10 11.12
N ASP A 111 -7.18 -6.99 10.59
CA ASP A 111 -5.76 -7.09 10.93
C ASP A 111 -4.96 -5.81 10.69
N ALA A 112 -5.16 -5.11 9.57
CA ALA A 112 -4.46 -3.85 9.30
C ALA A 112 -4.93 -2.73 10.25
N VAL A 113 -6.22 -2.71 10.64
CA VAL A 113 -6.72 -1.79 11.68
C VAL A 113 -6.06 -2.10 13.03
N ILE A 114 -5.97 -3.39 13.41
CA ILE A 114 -5.31 -3.83 14.65
C ILE A 114 -3.82 -3.45 14.63
N GLN A 115 -3.13 -3.62 13.51
CA GLN A 115 -1.72 -3.23 13.38
C GLN A 115 -1.54 -1.71 13.51
N CYS A 116 -2.39 -0.91 12.87
CA CYS A 116 -2.38 0.54 13.05
C CYS A 116 -2.64 0.93 14.52
N ALA A 117 -3.64 0.34 15.16
CA ALA A 117 -3.96 0.60 16.57
C ALA A 117 -2.78 0.27 17.50
N ARG A 118 -2.12 -0.88 17.28
CA ARG A 118 -0.92 -1.28 18.03
C ARG A 118 0.25 -0.35 17.78
N HIS A 119 0.43 0.14 16.56
CA HIS A 119 1.51 1.06 16.22
C HIS A 119 1.31 2.43 16.89
N VAL A 120 0.07 2.94 16.91
CA VAL A 120 -0.28 4.17 17.64
C VAL A 120 -0.06 4.00 19.14
N GLU A 121 -0.49 2.88 19.73
CA GLU A 121 -0.25 2.57 21.15
C GLU A 121 1.25 2.56 21.50
N HIS A 122 2.07 1.93 20.65
CA HIS A 122 3.52 1.90 20.84
C HIS A 122 4.15 3.30 20.77
N LEU A 123 3.72 4.12 19.81
CA LEU A 123 4.19 5.50 19.65
C LEU A 123 3.79 6.41 20.82
N MET A 124 2.63 6.13 21.44
CA MET A 124 2.18 6.86 22.64
C MET A 124 2.99 6.46 23.88
N HIS A 125 3.37 5.18 24.01
CA HIS A 125 4.23 4.72 25.10
C HIS A 125 5.66 5.28 25.01
N GLU A 126 6.24 5.38 23.81
CA GLU A 126 7.57 5.96 23.60
C GLU A 126 7.64 7.47 23.92
N ASN A 127 6.53 8.19 23.76
CA ASN A 127 6.45 9.62 24.11
C ASN A 127 6.24 9.87 25.61
N GLN A 128 5.71 8.90 26.36
CA GLN A 128 5.53 9.01 27.80
C GLN A 128 6.87 8.98 28.56
N GLU A 129 7.87 8.22 28.07
CA GLU A 129 9.19 8.14 28.71
C GLU A 129 10.01 9.44 28.56
N LYS A 130 9.78 10.23 27.51
CA LYS A 130 10.45 11.54 27.32
C LYS A 130 9.83 12.67 28.14
N ALA A 131 8.57 12.54 28.56
CA ALA A 131 7.88 13.56 29.35
C ALA A 131 8.18 13.48 30.87
N HIS A 132 8.64 12.34 31.39
CA HIS A 132 8.91 12.16 32.82
C HIS A 132 10.31 12.59 33.28
N SER A 133 11.22 12.99 32.38
CA SER A 133 12.59 13.42 32.76
C SER A 133 12.74 14.92 33.09
N ARG A 134 11.65 15.70 33.20
CA ARG A 134 11.70 17.13 33.58
C ARG A 134 11.13 17.45 34.97
N LYS A 135 11.33 16.57 35.95
CA LYS A 135 11.15 16.92 37.37
C LYS A 135 12.51 17.06 38.04
N GLY A 136 13.08 18.26 37.97
CA GLY A 136 14.31 18.63 38.65
C GLY A 136 14.38 20.13 38.92
N THR A 137 14.18 20.48 40.20
CA THR A 137 14.59 21.71 40.92
C THR A 137 13.94 23.04 40.46
N SER A 138 13.35 23.88 41.31
CA SER A 138 13.93 24.40 42.56
C SER A 138 12.84 24.98 43.47
N PHE A 139 12.95 24.69 44.77
CA PHE A 139 12.34 25.44 45.85
C PHE A 139 12.88 26.87 45.84
N ILE A 140 12.01 27.87 45.99
CA ILE A 140 12.41 29.15 46.59
C ILE A 140 11.36 29.51 47.64
N SER A 141 11.81 29.39 48.89
CA SER A 141 11.17 29.94 50.08
C SER A 141 11.23 31.46 50.01
N GLY A 142 10.09 32.13 50.19
CA GLY A 142 9.99 33.58 50.28
C GLY A 142 8.70 33.96 50.99
N SER A 143 8.82 34.14 52.30
CA SER A 143 7.83 34.67 53.24
C SER A 143 7.44 36.13 52.94
N GLU A 144 6.18 36.47 53.26
CA GLU A 144 5.61 37.84 53.45
C GLU A 144 5.44 38.71 52.18
N CYS A 145 4.34 39.44 51.92
CA CYS A 145 3.42 40.17 52.78
C CYS A 145 2.04 40.40 52.10
N ILE A 146 0.96 40.14 52.85
CA ILE A 146 -0.22 41.00 53.14
C ILE A 146 -0.75 41.95 52.04
N LYS A 147 -2.06 41.76 51.73
CA LYS A 147 -3.16 42.70 51.33
C LYS A 147 -2.79 43.83 50.33
N VAL A 148 -3.60 44.16 49.32
CA VAL A 148 -4.95 44.73 49.43
C VAL A 148 -5.71 44.49 48.13
N ALA A 149 -6.96 44.02 48.26
CA ALA A 149 -8.00 44.25 47.27
C ALA A 149 -8.77 45.52 47.65
N THR A 150 -9.16 46.30 46.62
CA THR A 150 -9.93 47.57 46.62
C THR A 150 -9.09 48.84 46.50
#